data_AF-A0A965VBH3-F1
#
_entry.id   AF-A0A965VBH3-F1
#
_cell.length_a   1.000
_cell.length_b   1.000
_cell.length_c   1.000
_cell.angle_alpha   90.00
_cell.angle_beta   90.00
_cell.angle_gamma   90.00
#
_symmetry.space_group_name_H-M   'P 1'
#
loop_
_entity.id
_entity.type
_entity.pdbx_description
1 polymer ?
#
loop_
_entity_poly.entity_id
_entity_poly.type
_entity_poly.pdbx_seq_one_letter_code
_entity_poly.pdbx_strand_id
1 'polypeptide(L)'
;MSINASTGEIIPSTSTVGTYTVSYTMLGLGGCASVTTTTSVTITAPPSASISYASTSFCQTLSISSVIQTGTTGGTYTSTSGLSLDVSTGSITPSTSTAGTYTVS
;
A
#
# COMPACT_ATOMS: atom_id res chain seq x y z
N MET A 1 17.36 2.30 -6.79
CA MET A 1 16.85 2.71 -8.10
C MET A 1 17.58 1.94 -9.19
N SER A 2 16.86 1.15 -9.97
CA SER A 2 17.40 0.52 -11.18
C SER A 2 17.07 1.41 -12.37
N ILE A 3 18.10 1.98 -13.00
CA ILE A 3 17.98 2.74 -14.25
C ILE A 3 18.80 2.03 -15.33
N ASN A 4 18.20 1.78 -16.49
CA ASN A 4 18.93 1.26 -17.63
C ASN A 4 19.76 2.40 -18.24
N ALA A 5 21.09 2.34 -18.09
CA ALA A 5 21.99 3.38 -18.55
C ALA A 5 22.05 3.54 -20.09
N SER A 6 21.55 2.57 -20.86
CA SER A 6 21.46 2.65 -22.35
C SER A 6 20.13 3.19 -22.86
N THR A 7 19.02 2.99 -22.13
CA THR A 7 17.68 3.40 -22.59
C THR A 7 17.05 4.52 -21.76
N GLY A 8 17.60 4.82 -20.58
CA GLY A 8 17.01 5.76 -19.63
C GLY A 8 15.75 5.23 -18.95
N GLU A 9 15.36 3.96 -19.18
CA GLU A 9 14.19 3.37 -18.52
C GLU A 9 14.46 3.16 -17.03
N ILE A 10 13.50 3.60 -16.22
CA ILE A 10 13.48 3.39 -14.78
C ILE A 10 12.58 2.19 -14.53
N ILE A 11 13.06 1.22 -13.74
CA ILE A 11 12.28 0.06 -13.32
C ILE A 11 11.80 0.33 -11.87
N PRO A 12 10.55 0.79 -11.68
CA PRO A 12 10.08 1.20 -10.35
C PRO A 12 9.85 0.01 -9.43
N SER A 13 9.49 -1.15 -10.01
CA SER A 13 9.14 -2.38 -9.27
C SER A 13 10.30 -3.03 -8.52
N THR A 14 11.56 -2.76 -8.91
CA THR A 14 12.76 -3.26 -8.22
C THR A 14 13.46 -2.18 -7.41
N SER A 15 12.88 -0.98 -7.34
CA SER A 15 13.51 0.16 -6.70
C SER A 15 12.94 0.38 -5.30
N THR A 16 13.81 0.67 -4.34
CA THR A 16 13.39 1.05 -2.99
C THR A 16 12.63 2.38 -3.02
N VAL A 17 11.69 2.55 -2.09
CA VAL A 17 10.91 3.78 -1.94
C VAL A 17 11.86 4.94 -1.61
N GLY A 18 11.69 6.06 -2.31
CA GLY A 18 12.56 7.22 -2.12
C GLY A 18 12.57 8.16 -3.33
N THR A 19 13.13 9.35 -3.10
CA THR A 19 13.40 10.32 -4.17
C THR A 19 14.80 10.09 -4.69
N TYR A 20 14.91 9.93 -6.00
CA TYR A 20 16.18 9.75 -6.69
C TYR A 20 16.41 10.88 -7.67
N THR A 21 17.65 11.38 -7.69
CA THR A 21 18.07 12.42 -8.64
C THR A 21 18.87 11.75 -9.75
N VAL A 22 18.34 11.78 -10.97
CA VAL A 22 19.04 11.33 -12.17
C VAL A 22 19.81 12.52 -12.72
N SER A 23 21.14 12.37 -12.82
CA SER A 23 22.03 13.40 -13.37
C SER A 23 22.51 12.98 -14.75
N TYR A 24 22.29 13.81 -15.75
CA TYR A 24 22.82 13.67 -17.10
C TYR A 24 23.85 14.76 -17.35
N THR A 25 25.12 14.36 -17.42
CA THR A 25 26.25 15.26 -17.67
C THR A 25 26.71 15.11 -19.11
N MET A 26 26.52 16.16 -19.91
CA MET A 26 27.14 16.28 -21.22
C MET A 26 28.53 16.88 -21.04
N LEU A 27 29.57 16.11 -21.37
CA LEU A 27 30.94 16.61 -21.42
C LEU A 27 31.08 17.51 -22.66
N GLY A 28 31.51 18.76 -22.45
CA GLY A 28 31.77 19.67 -23.55
C GLY A 28 32.97 19.22 -24.38
N LEU A 29 32.80 19.12 -25.70
CA LEU A 29 33.88 18.90 -26.65
C LEU A 29 34.17 20.22 -27.39
N GLY A 30 35.45 20.52 -27.64
CA GLY A 30 35.85 21.70 -28.42
C GLY A 30 35.81 23.05 -27.69
N GLY A 31 35.93 23.07 -26.35
CA GLY A 31 36.04 24.32 -25.58
C GLY A 31 34.75 24.81 -24.92
N CYS A 32 33.63 24.10 -25.09
CA CYS A 32 32.39 24.38 -24.35
C CYS A 32 32.44 23.85 -22.92
N ALA A 33 31.76 24.54 -21.99
CA ALA A 33 31.60 24.07 -20.61
C ALA A 33 30.72 22.80 -20.57
N SER A 34 31.03 21.89 -19.64
CA SER A 34 30.17 20.73 -19.36
C SER A 34 28.82 21.18 -18.85
N VAL A 35 27.74 20.64 -19.42
CA VAL A 35 26.36 20.93 -19.02
C VAL A 35 25.82 19.73 -18.27
N THR A 36 25.34 19.96 -17.05
CA THR A 36 24.66 18.94 -16.25
C THR A 36 23.19 19.29 -16.13
N THR A 37 22.32 18.37 -16.55
CA THR A 37 20.88 18.42 -16.30
C THR A 37 20.51 17.39 -15.26
N THR A 38 19.65 17.75 -14.32
CA THR A 38 19.13 16.82 -13.31
C THR A 38 17.62 16.67 -13.45
N THR A 39 17.12 15.47 -13.18
CA THR A 39 15.69 15.17 -13.09
C THR A 39 15.43 14.40 -11.81
N SER A 40 14.43 14.84 -11.05
CA SER A 40 13.98 14.15 -9.85
C SER A 40 12.92 13.11 -10.19
N VAL A 41 13.08 11.90 -9.69
CA VAL A 41 12.11 10.81 -9.81
C VAL A 41 11.74 10.33 -8.43
N THR A 42 10.45 10.37 -8.12
CA THR A 42 9.92 9.91 -6.83
C THR A 42 9.28 8.56 -7.00
N ILE A 43 9.79 7.56 -6.27
CA ILE A 43 9.20 6.22 -6.21
C ILE A 43 8.42 6.13 -4.91
N THR A 44 7.10 6.17 -5.03
CA THR A 44 6.16 6.04 -3.91
C THR A 44 5.97 4.58 -3.54
N ALA A 45 5.79 4.31 -2.24
CA ALA A 45 5.42 2.98 -1.77
C ALA A 45 4.07 2.54 -2.35
N PRO A 46 3.88 1.24 -2.65
CA PRO A 46 2.55 0.74 -2.98
C PRO A 46 1.60 0.96 -1.78
N PRO A 47 0.31 1.23 -2.03
CA PRO A 47 -0.68 1.30 -0.96
C PRO A 47 -0.74 -0.07 -0.26
N SER A 48 -0.56 -0.05 1.06
CA SER A 48 -0.66 -1.24 1.91
C SER A 48 -1.69 -0.93 2.98
N ALA A 49 -2.77 -1.70 3.01
CA ALA A 49 -3.76 -1.68 4.07
C ALA A 49 -3.66 -2.99 4.86
N SER A 50 -3.62 -2.89 6.18
CA SER A 50 -3.70 -4.05 7.06
C SER A 50 -4.87 -3.88 8.01
N ILE A 51 -5.68 -4.91 8.14
CA ILE A 51 -6.86 -4.94 8.98
C ILE A 51 -6.67 -5.97 10.07
N SER A 52 -7.06 -5.62 11.29
CA SER A 52 -7.00 -6.50 12.45
C SER A 52 -8.17 -6.22 13.37
N TYR A 53 -8.49 -7.16 14.24
CA TYR A 53 -9.50 -6.98 15.27
C TYR A 53 -8.84 -7.11 16.64
N ALA A 54 -9.50 -6.59 17.68
CA ALA A 54 -8.98 -6.68 19.06
C ALA A 54 -8.81 -8.13 19.55
N SER A 55 -9.49 -9.09 18.92
CA SER A 55 -9.39 -10.52 19.22
C SER A 55 -9.67 -11.33 17.96
N THR A 56 -9.18 -12.56 17.92
CA THR A 56 -9.47 -13.55 16.85
C THR A 56 -10.65 -14.44 17.19
N SER A 57 -11.10 -14.43 18.45
CA SER A 57 -12.26 -15.16 18.94
C SER A 57 -13.19 -14.18 19.64
N PHE A 58 -14.45 -14.18 19.24
CA PHE A 58 -15.50 -13.36 19.82
C PHE A 58 -16.62 -14.24 20.34
N CYS A 59 -17.10 -13.94 21.55
CA CYS A 59 -18.32 -14.53 22.06
C CYS A 59 -19.50 -14.05 21.22
N GLN A 60 -20.42 -14.95 20.91
CA GLN A 60 -21.66 -14.62 20.19
C GLN A 60 -22.58 -13.69 21.01
N THR A 61 -22.26 -13.37 22.25
CA THR A 61 -22.97 -12.36 23.05
C THR A 61 -22.48 -10.93 22.77
N LEU A 62 -21.37 -10.78 22.04
CA LEU A 62 -20.78 -9.48 21.75
C LEU A 62 -21.58 -8.78 20.65
N SER A 63 -21.99 -7.54 20.91
CA SER A 63 -22.77 -6.74 19.96
C SER A 63 -21.89 -6.27 18.81
N ILE A 64 -20.98 -5.32 19.02
CA ILE A 64 -20.18 -4.73 17.94
C ILE A 64 -18.69 -4.82 18.29
N SER A 65 -17.88 -5.25 17.32
CA SER A 65 -16.41 -5.15 17.39
C SER A 65 -15.91 -4.31 16.22
N SER A 66 -15.17 -3.26 16.53
CA SER A 66 -14.58 -2.36 15.54
C SER A 66 -13.32 -2.97 14.93
N VAL A 67 -13.12 -2.72 13.63
CA VAL A 67 -11.86 -3.07 12.95
C VAL A 67 -10.77 -2.04 13.28
N ILE A 68 -9.54 -2.52 13.37
CA ILE A 68 -8.32 -1.73 13.44
C ILE A 68 -7.68 -1.78 12.06
N GLN A 69 -7.90 -0.74 11.26
CA GLN A 69 -7.25 -0.57 9.97
C GLN A 69 -5.99 0.30 10.14
N THR A 70 -4.90 -0.13 9.51
CA THR A 70 -3.65 0.62 9.43
C THR A 70 -3.20 0.71 7.97
N GLY A 71 -2.50 1.80 7.63
CA GLY A 71 -2.03 2.05 6.27
C GLY A 71 -3.03 2.82 5.41
N THR A 72 -3.19 2.42 4.15
CA THR A 72 -4.09 3.11 3.21
C THR A 72 -5.55 2.98 3.66
N THR A 73 -6.21 4.11 3.88
CA THR A 73 -7.64 4.16 4.21
C THR A 73 -8.50 4.10 2.95
N GLY A 74 -9.74 3.62 3.11
CA GLY A 74 -10.66 3.39 2.00
C GLY A 74 -10.67 1.94 1.51
N GLY A 75 -11.64 1.62 0.65
CA GLY A 75 -11.95 0.25 0.23
C GLY A 75 -13.28 -0.24 0.79
N THR A 76 -13.62 -1.49 0.48
CA THR A 76 -14.81 -2.18 0.98
C THR A 76 -14.36 -3.45 1.68
N TYR A 77 -14.82 -3.64 2.92
CA TYR A 77 -14.57 -4.85 3.67
C TYR A 77 -15.50 -5.96 3.18
N THR A 78 -14.97 -7.17 3.10
CA THR A 78 -15.68 -8.36 2.67
C THR A 78 -15.43 -9.50 3.63
N SER A 79 -16.40 -10.40 3.78
CA SER A 79 -16.22 -11.63 4.56
C SER A 79 -17.01 -12.79 3.98
N THR A 80 -16.69 -14.00 4.43
CA THR A 80 -17.46 -15.20 4.10
C THR A 80 -18.91 -15.07 4.61
N SER A 81 -19.86 -15.65 3.87
CA SER A 81 -21.28 -15.59 4.23
C SER A 81 -21.55 -16.12 5.65
N GLY A 82 -22.37 -15.40 6.42
CA GLY A 82 -22.76 -15.77 7.78
C GLY A 82 -22.14 -14.92 8.88
N LEU A 83 -21.14 -14.08 8.55
CA LEU A 83 -20.66 -13.01 9.40
C LEU A 83 -21.44 -11.71 9.10
N SER A 84 -21.93 -11.08 10.15
CA SER A 84 -22.50 -9.74 10.07
C SER A 84 -21.36 -8.72 10.08
N LEU A 85 -21.05 -8.17 8.89
CA LEU A 85 -19.97 -7.22 8.64
C LEU A 85 -20.53 -5.96 7.99
N ASP A 86 -20.17 -4.80 8.55
CA ASP A 86 -20.37 -3.52 7.88
C ASP A 86 -19.27 -3.31 6.84
N VAL A 87 -19.63 -3.31 5.56
CA VAL A 87 -18.69 -3.20 4.43
C VAL A 87 -18.00 -1.84 4.35
N SER A 88 -18.55 -0.81 5.00
CA SER A 88 -18.04 0.56 4.97
C SER A 88 -17.10 0.86 6.13
N THR A 89 -17.40 0.31 7.32
CA THR A 89 -16.60 0.54 8.53
C THR A 89 -15.72 -0.64 8.92
N GLY A 90 -15.96 -1.83 8.35
CA GLY A 90 -15.30 -3.08 8.72
C GLY A 90 -15.72 -3.64 10.09
N SER A 91 -16.70 -3.02 10.74
CA SER A 91 -17.19 -3.46 12.06
C SER A 91 -17.94 -4.78 11.92
N ILE A 92 -17.68 -5.73 12.83
CA ILE A 92 -18.36 -7.02 12.87
C ILE A 92 -19.34 -7.08 14.03
N THR A 93 -20.44 -7.82 13.85
CA THR A 93 -21.47 -8.01 14.87
C THR A 93 -21.62 -9.51 15.20
N PRO A 94 -20.79 -10.06 16.11
CA PRO A 94 -20.80 -11.49 16.44
C PRO A 94 -22.18 -12.00 16.89
N SER A 95 -22.98 -11.19 17.57
CA SER A 95 -24.31 -11.59 18.06
C SER A 95 -25.37 -11.84 17.01
N THR A 96 -25.18 -11.31 15.81
CA THR A 96 -26.05 -11.59 14.66
C THR A 96 -25.38 -12.52 13.65
N SER A 97 -24.19 -13.02 13.98
CA SER A 97 -23.40 -13.90 13.13
C SER A 97 -23.59 -15.35 13.52
N THR A 98 -23.45 -16.25 12.54
CA THR A 98 -23.44 -17.69 12.83
C THR A 98 -22.11 -18.07 13.49
N ALA A 99 -22.09 -19.09 14.35
CA ALA A 99 -20.85 -19.55 14.95
C ALA A 99 -19.99 -20.22 13.86
N GLY A 100 -18.77 -19.75 13.68
CA GLY A 100 -17.87 -20.24 12.63
C GLY A 100 -16.58 -19.46 12.53
N THR A 101 -15.68 -19.91 11.66
CA THR A 101 -14.45 -19.19 11.32
C THR A 101 -14.69 -18.37 10.06
N TYR A 102 -14.42 -17.07 10.15
CA TYR A 102 -14.60 -16.13 9.05
C TYR A 102 -13.28 -15.44 8.73
N THR A 103 -13.06 -15.18 7.45
CA THR A 103 -11.93 -14.39 6.98
C THR A 103 -12.47 -13.06 6.47
N VAL A 104 -11.88 -11.96 6.94
CA VAL A 104 -12.23 -10.60 6.51
C VAL A 104 -11.08 -10.08 5.63
N SER A 105 -11.41 -9.42 4.51
CA SER A 105 -10.47 -8.79 3.57
C SER A 105 -10.98 -7.47 3.05
#